data_AF-A0AAJ3JMG2-F1
#
_entry.id   AF-A0AAJ3JMG2-F1
#
_cell.length_a   1.000
_cell.length_b   1.000
_cell.length_c   1.000
_cell.angle_alpha   90.00
_cell.angle_beta   90.00
_cell.angle_gamma   90.00
#
_symmetry.space_group_name_H-M   'P 1'
#
loop_
_entity.id
_entity.type
_entity.pdbx_description
1 polymer ?
#
loop_
_entity_poly.entity_id
_entity_poly.type
_entity_poly.pdbx_seq_one_letter_code
_entity_poly.pdbx_strand_id
1 'polypeptide(L)' 'MDCLVVNEELSFEDAQLYISHLLNSASATVWDCCDHLQPHDRARIHAAWHLLEMAKTVVNRTIECMPRT' A
#
# COMPACT_ATOMS: atom_id res chain seq x y z
N MET A 1 -11.05 -16.50 -1.60
CA MET A 1 -11.54 -16.12 -2.94
C MET A 1 -11.46 -14.62 -2.97
N ASP A 2 -10.25 -14.10 -3.18
CA ASP A 2 -10.02 -12.66 -3.23
C ASP A 2 -9.52 -12.36 -4.64
N CYS A 3 -10.48 -12.40 -5.56
CA CYS A 3 -10.27 -11.90 -6.89
C CYS A 3 -10.25 -10.38 -6.75
N LEU A 4 -9.06 -9.81 -6.51
CA LEU A 4 -8.76 -8.43 -6.88
C LEU A 4 -8.90 -8.40 -8.40
N VAL A 5 -10.14 -8.32 -8.90
CA VAL A 5 -10.42 -8.03 -10.30
C VAL A 5 -9.86 -6.63 -10.50
N VAL A 6 -8.67 -6.56 -11.10
CA VAL A 6 -8.08 -5.30 -11.53
C VAL A 6 -9.10 -4.69 -12.48
N ASN A 7 -9.75 -3.62 -12.04
CA ASN A 7 -10.66 -2.89 -12.89
C ASN A 7 -9.82 -2.17 -13.96
N GLU A 8 -9.77 -2.75 -15.16
CA GLU A 8 -9.01 -2.21 -16.29
C GLU A 8 -9.58 -0.87 -16.80
N GLU A 9 -10.79 -0.48 -16.36
CA GLU A 9 -11.44 0.78 -16.73
C GLU A 9 -11.11 1.93 -15.77
N LEU A 10 -10.19 1.75 -14.81
CA LEU A 10 -9.78 2.84 -13.91
C LEU A 10 -9.06 3.94 -14.68
N SER A 11 -9.49 5.18 -14.47
CA SER A 11 -8.73 6.35 -14.91
C SER A 11 -7.36 6.38 -14.23
N PHE A 12 -6.39 7.11 -14.80
CA PHE A 12 -5.06 7.22 -14.20
C PHE A 12 -5.14 7.80 -12.77
N GLU A 13 -5.96 8.83 -12.57
CA GLU A 13 -6.22 9.47 -11.27
C GLU A 13 -6.84 8.49 -10.27
N ASP A 14 -7.87 7.74 -10.68
CA ASP A 14 -8.54 6.75 -9.83
C ASP A 14 -7.62 5.57 -9.51
N ALA A 15 -6.79 5.14 -10.46
CA ALA A 15 -5.81 4.08 -10.26
C ALA A 15 -4.77 4.48 -9.21
N GLN A 16 -4.26 5.72 -9.27
CA GLN A 16 -3.32 6.23 -8.26
C GLN A 16 -3.95 6.33 -6.87
N LEU A 17 -5.19 6.82 -6.79
CA LEU A 17 -5.94 6.88 -5.53
C LEU A 17 -6.20 5.47 -4.98
N TYR A 18 -6.59 4.52 -5.85
CA TYR A 18 -6.82 3.14 -5.48
C TYR A 18 -5.54 2.47 -4.98
N ILE A 19 -4.40 2.68 -5.64
CA ILE A 19 -3.10 2.18 -5.18
C ILE A 19 -2.75 2.78 -3.81
N SER A 20 -2.98 4.08 -3.59
CA SER A 20 -2.72 4.71 -2.29
C SER A 20 -3.57 4.08 -1.18
N HIS A 21 -4.86 3.85 -1.42
CA HIS A 21 -5.74 3.16 -0.48
C HIS A 21 -5.31 1.71 -0.22
N LEU A 22 -4.95 0.97 -1.27
CA LEU A 22 -4.50 -0.42 -1.15
C LEU A 22 -3.21 -0.52 -0.33
N LEU A 23 -2.23 0.35 -0.58
CA LEU A 23 -0.99 0.40 0.19
C LEU A 23 -1.26 0.75 1.65
N ASN A 24 -2.18 1.68 1.93
CA ASN A 24 -2.57 1.99 3.30
C ASN A 24 -3.21 0.79 4.02
N SER A 25 -4.09 0.06 3.33
CA SER A 25 -4.71 -1.16 3.87
C SER A 25 -3.70 -2.28 4.08
N ALA A 26 -2.76 -2.48 3.14
CA ALA A 26 -1.68 -3.44 3.26
C ALA A 26 -0.75 -3.12 4.43
N SER A 27 -0.34 -1.86 4.60
CA SER A 27 0.49 -1.42 5.74
C SER A 27 -0.20 -1.71 7.08
N ALA A 28 -1.50 -1.41 7.20
CA ALA A 28 -2.28 -1.69 8.39
C ALA A 28 -2.36 -3.20 8.69
N THR A 29 -2.56 -4.02 7.65
CA THR A 29 -2.65 -5.49 7.77
C THR A 29 -1.30 -6.09 8.19
N VAL A 30 -0.21 -5.65 7.58
CA VAL A 30 1.16 -6.10 7.93
C VAL A 30 1.51 -5.69 9.36
N TRP A 31 1.11 -4.50 9.79
CA TRP A 31 1.31 -4.04 11.15
C TRP A 31 0.51 -4.88 12.18
N ASP A 32 -0.76 -5.16 11.90
CA ASP A 32 -1.61 -6.01 12.74
C ASP A 32 -1.07 -7.45 12.89
N CYS A 33 -0.48 -8.00 11.82
CA CYS A 33 0.22 -9.28 11.87
C CYS A 33 1.45 -9.26 12.79
N CYS A 34 2.07 -8.09 13.00
CA CYS A 34 3.30 -7.95 13.77
C CYS A 34 3.08 -8.21 15.28
N ASP A 35 1.90 -7.85 15.80
CA ASP A 35 1.54 -8.03 17.22
C ASP A 35 1.45 -9.50 17.63
N HIS A 36 1.21 -10.40 16.67
CA HIS A 36 1.02 -11.82 16.92
C HIS A 36 2.29 -12.67 16.73
N LEU A 37 3.44 -12.04 16.42
CA LEU A 37 4.67 -12.74 16.03
C LEU A 37 5.77 -12.75 17.09
N GLN A 38 6.51 -13.86 17.09
CA GLN A 38 7.72 -14.04 17.90
C GLN A 38 8.79 -12.99 17.51
N PRO A 39 9.66 -12.57 18.45
CA PRO A 39 10.64 -11.51 18.21
C PRO A 39 11.53 -11.66 16.97
N HIS A 40 11.86 -12.90 16.60
CA HIS A 40 12.72 -13.20 15.46
C HIS A 40 12.00 -12.99 14.11
N ASP A 41 10.69 -13.23 14.04
CA ASP A 41 9.89 -13.09 12.83
C ASP A 41 9.49 -11.64 12.57
N ARG A 42 9.45 -10.80 13.61
CA ARG A 42 9.13 -9.37 13.50
C ARG A 42 10.06 -8.64 12.54
N ALA A 43 11.32 -9.04 12.41
CA ALA A 43 12.26 -8.40 11.48
C ALA A 43 11.79 -8.46 10.02
N ARG A 44 11.20 -9.58 9.60
CA ARG A 44 10.68 -9.75 8.23
C ARG A 44 9.42 -8.91 7.99
N ILE A 45 8.54 -8.84 8.99
CA ILE A 45 7.33 -8.02 8.93
C ILE A 45 7.67 -6.52 8.93
N HIS A 46 8.62 -6.09 9.76
CA HIS A 46 9.13 -4.72 9.72
C HIS A 46 9.72 -4.37 8.35
N ALA A 47 10.49 -5.27 7.74
CA ALA A 47 11.01 -5.04 6.39
C ALA A 47 9.87 -4.90 5.36
N ALA A 48 8.85 -5.77 5.41
CA ALA A 48 7.68 -5.67 4.52
C ALA A 48 6.90 -4.35 4.74
N TRP A 49 6.70 -3.95 5.99
CA TRP A 49 6.07 -2.68 6.35
C TRP A 49 6.86 -1.48 5.80
N HIS A 50 8.18 -1.47 5.97
CA HIS A 50 9.03 -0.40 5.42
C HIS A 50 8.92 -0.29 3.89
N LEU A 51 8.87 -1.41 3.17
CA LEU A 51 8.69 -1.41 1.71
C LEU A 51 7.32 -0.83 1.31
N LEU A 52 6.26 -1.14 2.06
CA LEU A 52 4.93 -0.58 1.83
C LEU A 52 4.89 0.93 2.07
N GLU A 53 5.53 1.42 3.14
CA GLU A 53 5.62 2.86 3.41
C GLU A 53 6.44 3.61 2.34
N MET A 54 7.50 2.99 1.82
CA MET A 54 8.25 3.53 0.68
C MET A 54 7.37 3.62 -0.57
N ALA A 55 6.65 2.55 -0.92
CA ALA A 55 5.73 2.54 -2.05
C ALA A 55 4.64 3.61 -1.90
N LYS A 56 4.06 3.74 -0.70
CA LYS A 56 3.04 4.75 -0.38
C LYS A 56 3.57 6.16 -0.57
N THR A 57 4.81 6.42 -0.15
CA THR A 57 5.48 7.71 -0.36
C THR A 57 5.62 8.04 -1.84
N VAL A 58 6.05 7.07 -2.66
CA VAL A 58 6.18 7.25 -4.11
C VAL A 58 4.82 7.56 -4.75
N VAL A 59 3.79 6.80 -4.41
CA VAL A 59 2.43 6.98 -4.96
C VAL A 59 1.84 8.33 -4.55
N ASN A 60 1.95 8.71 -3.27
CA ASN A 60 1.49 10.02 -2.82
C ASN A 60 2.21 11.15 -3.57
N ARG A 61 3.50 11.00 -3.86
CA ARG A 61 4.23 11.96 -4.67
C ARG A 61 3.69 12.04 -6.10
N THR A 62 3.28 10.91 -6.69
CA THR A 62 2.65 10.95 -8.02
C THR A 62 1.30 11.68 -8.01
N ILE A 63 0.52 11.56 -6.93
CA ILE A 63 -0.75 12.28 -6.75
C ILE A 63 -0.50 13.77 -6.58
N GLU A 64 0.48 14.16 -5.75
CA GLU A 64 0.86 15.57 -5.55
C GLU A 64 1.36 16.26 -6.83
N CYS A 65 2.00 15.50 -7.72
CA CYS A 65 2.50 15.99 -9.00
C CYS A 65 1.40 16.09 -10.08
N MET A 66 0.17 15.65 -9.81
CA MET A 66 -0.90 15.76 -10.79
C MET A 66 -1.29 17.22 -11.04
N PRO A 67 -1.54 17.61 -12.31
CA PRO A 67 -2.06 18.93 -12.63
C PRO A 67 -3.40 19.15 -11.92
N ARG A 68 -3.55 20.25 -11.19
CA ARG A 68 -4.86 20.68 -10.70
C ARG A 68 -5.60 21.31 -11.87
N THR A 69 -6.54 20.56 -12.46
CA THR A 69 -7.48 21.07 -13.48
C THR A 69 -8.53 21.97 -12.84
#